data_AF-A0A6M1XR57-F1
#
_entry.id   AF-A0A6M1XR57-F1
#
_cell.length_a   1.000
_cell.length_b   1.000
_cell.length_c   1.000
_cell.angle_alpha   90.00
_cell.angle_beta   90.00
_cell.angle_gamma   90.00
#
_symmetry.space_group_name_H-M   'P 1'
#
loop_
_entity.id
_entity.type
_entity.pdbx_description
1 polymer ?
#
loop_
_entity_poly.entity_id
_entity_poly.type
_entity_poly.pdbx_seq_one_letter_code
_entity_poly.pdbx_strand_id
1 'polypeptide(L)'
;FVCAIGDEEMTIKERVSFPTTTPEETMPLVIDFFKQYQADLAGIGIGSFGPIDIHRDSATYGYITSTPKLAWQNFDFIGTMKKEFPIPISWTTDVNAAAYGEYVFGSGKGLSSVVYYTIGT
;
A
#
# COMPACT_ATOMS: atom_id res chain seq x y z
N PHE A 1 -4.07 -9.97 -1.52
CA PHE A 1 -3.15 -8.86 -1.80
C PHE A 1 -3.51 -8.31 -3.18
N VAL A 2 -3.68 -6.99 -3.30
CA VAL A 2 -4.09 -6.34 -4.56
C VAL A 2 -2.98 -5.40 -4.98
N CYS A 3 -2.57 -5.48 -6.24
CA CYS A 3 -1.61 -4.55 -6.86
C CYS A 3 -2.24 -3.95 -8.12
N ALA A 4 -1.86 -2.72 -8.45
CA ALA A 4 -2.32 -2.05 -9.66
C ALA A 4 -1.25 -1.12 -10.22
N ILE A 5 -1.26 -0.93 -11.54
CA ILE A 5 -0.53 0.13 -12.24
C ILE A 5 -1.55 1.20 -12.60
N GLY A 6 -1.27 2.44 -12.20
CA GLY A 6 -2.10 3.61 -12.52
C GLY A 6 -1.30 4.70 -13.22
N ASP A 7 -1.98 5.69 -13.77
CA ASP A 7 -1.40 6.94 -14.27
C ASP A 7 -1.82 8.16 -13.42
N GLU A 8 -1.39 9.35 -13.85
CA GLU A 8 -1.63 10.62 -13.16
C GLU A 8 -3.11 11.00 -13.13
N GLU A 9 -3.88 10.50 -14.09
CA GLU A 9 -5.34 10.61 -14.16
C GLU A 9 -6.07 9.57 -13.29
N MET A 10 -5.34 8.76 -12.52
CA MET A 10 -5.85 7.66 -11.69
C MET A 10 -6.54 6.55 -12.48
N THR A 11 -6.21 6.41 -13.77
CA THR A 11 -6.71 5.31 -14.59
C THR A 11 -5.95 4.04 -14.25
N ILE A 12 -6.68 2.99 -13.84
CA ILE A 12 -6.07 1.67 -13.60
C ILE A 12 -5.79 1.01 -14.95
N LYS A 13 -4.50 0.81 -15.27
CA LYS A 13 -4.04 0.15 -16.50
C LYS A 13 -3.97 -1.37 -16.35
N GLU A 14 -3.40 -1.82 -15.24
CA GLU A 14 -3.22 -3.23 -14.92
C GLU A 14 -3.63 -3.46 -13.45
N ARG A 15 -4.23 -4.60 -13.14
CA ARG A 15 -4.59 -4.98 -11.78
C ARG A 15 -4.49 -6.49 -11.59
N VAL A 16 -3.84 -6.89 -10.50
CA VAL A 16 -3.77 -8.28 -10.07
C VAL A 16 -4.27 -8.44 -8.64
N SER A 17 -4.78 -9.63 -8.34
CA SER A 17 -5.17 -10.03 -6.99
C SER A 17 -4.76 -11.46 -6.76
N PHE A 18 -4.06 -11.71 -5.66
CA PHE A 18 -3.68 -13.04 -5.20
C PHE A 18 -3.99 -13.20 -3.71
N PRO A 19 -4.12 -14.42 -3.17
CA PRO A 19 -4.31 -14.64 -1.74
C PRO A 19 -3.20 -13.97 -0.92
N THR A 20 -3.55 -13.39 0.23
CA THR A 20 -2.54 -12.94 1.20
C THR A 20 -2.24 -14.11 2.14
N THR A 21 -1.07 -14.72 1.99
CA THR A 21 -0.60 -15.83 2.84
C THR A 21 0.48 -15.31 3.81
N THR A 22 1.73 -15.76 3.71
CA THR A 22 2.87 -15.21 4.47
C THR A 22 3.61 -14.16 3.65
N PRO A 23 4.44 -13.29 4.27
CA PRO A 23 5.29 -12.36 3.53
C PRO A 23 6.21 -13.06 2.52
N GLU A 24 6.78 -14.21 2.88
CA GLU A 24 7.72 -14.97 2.05
C GLU A 24 7.08 -15.49 0.76
N GLU A 25 5.80 -15.86 0.81
CA GLU A 25 5.05 -16.33 -0.35
C GLU A 25 4.41 -15.17 -1.12
N THR A 26 3.94 -14.13 -0.41
CA THR A 26 3.16 -13.03 -1.00
C THR A 26 4.06 -11.97 -1.63
N MET A 27 5.17 -11.60 -0.99
CA MET A 27 6.01 -10.50 -1.45
C MET A 27 6.73 -10.76 -2.78
N PRO A 28 7.21 -11.98 -3.09
CA PRO A 28 7.74 -12.26 -4.43
C PRO A 28 6.71 -11.97 -5.53
N LEU A 29 5.44 -12.32 -5.33
CA LEU A 29 4.37 -12.03 -6.30
C LEU A 29 4.14 -10.52 -6.49
N VAL A 30 4.20 -9.74 -5.40
CA VAL A 30 4.10 -8.27 -5.44
C VAL A 30 5.28 -7.67 -6.21
N ILE A 31 6.49 -8.12 -5.88
CA ILE A 31 7.74 -7.62 -6.49
C ILE A 31 7.77 -7.97 -7.97
N ASP A 32 7.46 -9.22 -8.34
CA ASP A 32 7.47 -9.68 -9.73
C ASP A 32 6.44 -8.92 -10.59
N PHE A 33 5.27 -8.58 -10.02
CA PHE A 33 4.29 -7.75 -10.70
C PHE A 33 4.86 -6.36 -11.03
N PHE A 34 5.42 -5.65 -10.06
CA PHE A 34 5.94 -4.29 -10.29
C PHE A 34 7.25 -4.27 -11.09
N LYS A 35 8.07 -5.33 -11.04
CA LYS A 35 9.32 -5.44 -11.83
C LYS A 35 9.07 -5.37 -13.34
N GLN A 36 7.92 -5.84 -13.81
CA GLN A 36 7.53 -5.75 -15.23
C GLN A 36 7.42 -4.31 -15.73
N TYR A 37 7.21 -3.35 -14.81
CA TYR A 37 7.01 -1.93 -15.10
C TYR A 37 8.10 -1.04 -14.50
N GLN A 38 9.19 -1.62 -13.98
CA GLN A 38 10.18 -0.91 -13.17
C GLN A 38 10.77 0.33 -13.85
N ALA A 39 10.94 0.30 -15.19
CA ALA A 39 11.47 1.41 -15.96
C ALA A 39 10.52 2.63 -16.02
N ASP A 40 9.22 2.40 -15.86
CA ASP A 40 8.17 3.40 -16.04
C ASP A 40 7.54 3.87 -14.70
N LEU A 41 7.88 3.20 -13.58
CA LEU A 41 7.33 3.53 -12.26
C LEU A 41 7.95 4.81 -11.70
N ALA A 42 7.12 5.86 -11.56
CA ALA A 42 7.50 7.09 -10.87
C ALA A 42 7.47 6.98 -9.34
N GLY A 43 6.72 6.01 -8.79
CA GLY A 43 6.61 5.77 -7.35
C GLY A 43 5.63 4.65 -7.02
N ILE A 44 5.63 4.20 -5.76
CA ILE A 44 4.72 3.16 -5.26
C ILE A 44 3.95 3.69 -4.05
N GLY A 45 2.63 3.55 -4.05
CA GLY A 45 1.78 3.81 -2.90
C GLY A 45 1.34 2.49 -2.24
N ILE A 46 1.46 2.40 -0.92
CA ILE A 46 1.07 1.22 -0.15
C ILE A 46 0.02 1.60 0.88
N GLY A 47 -1.19 1.05 0.70
CA GLY A 47 -2.25 1.03 1.71
C GLY A 47 -2.24 -0.34 2.40
N SER A 48 -1.78 -0.40 3.65
CA SER A 48 -1.64 -1.65 4.39
C SER A 48 -2.74 -1.88 5.42
N PHE A 49 -3.09 -3.14 5.64
CA PHE A 49 -3.87 -3.52 6.81
C PHE A 49 -3.04 -3.28 8.08
N GLY A 50 -3.74 -2.88 9.14
CA GLY A 50 -3.12 -2.45 10.39
C GLY A 50 -3.09 -3.48 11.52
N PRO A 51 -2.61 -3.03 12.69
CA PRO A 51 -1.93 -1.76 12.93
C PRO A 51 -0.57 -1.70 12.22
N ILE A 52 -0.19 -0.52 11.75
CA ILE A 52 1.08 -0.25 11.08
C ILE A 52 1.77 0.96 11.72
N ASP A 53 3.08 1.02 11.59
CA ASP A 53 3.83 2.20 12.02
C ASP A 53 3.92 3.22 10.88
N ILE A 54 3.23 4.35 11.06
CA ILE A 54 3.20 5.48 10.12
C ILE A 54 4.12 6.64 10.54
N HIS A 55 4.76 6.56 11.71
CA HIS A 55 5.56 7.64 12.25
C HIS A 55 6.94 7.63 11.59
N ARG A 56 7.24 8.64 10.75
CA ARG A 56 8.45 8.68 9.92
C ARG A 56 9.77 8.69 10.72
N ASP A 57 9.71 9.14 11.96
CA ASP A 57 10.81 9.21 12.92
C ASP A 57 10.96 7.93 13.76
N SER A 58 10.02 7.00 13.65
CA SER A 58 10.11 5.70 14.32
C SER A 58 11.14 4.79 13.66
N ALA A 59 11.87 4.03 14.49
CA ALA A 59 12.79 2.99 14.02
C ALA A 59 12.09 1.88 13.22
N THR A 60 10.77 1.74 13.39
CA THR A 60 9.94 0.74 12.69
C THR A 60 8.98 1.36 11.67
N TYR A 61 9.24 2.59 11.20
CA TYR A 61 8.45 3.18 10.13
C TYR A 61 8.35 2.24 8.92
N GLY A 62 7.12 1.97 8.47
CA GLY A 62 6.89 1.05 7.35
C GLY A 62 6.67 -0.40 7.75
N TYR A 63 6.57 -0.69 9.04
CA TYR A 63 6.30 -2.03 9.55
C TYR A 63 4.81 -2.27 9.76
N ILE A 64 4.39 -3.51 9.54
CA ILE A 64 3.14 -4.03 10.09
C ILE A 64 3.46 -4.51 11.51
N THR A 65 2.74 -4.01 12.52
CA THR A 65 3.13 -4.21 13.93
C THR A 65 2.34 -5.34 14.57
N SER A 66 1.15 -5.04 15.10
CA SER A 66 0.35 -5.97 15.93
C SER A 66 -0.90 -6.47 15.21
N THR A 67 -0.73 -7.26 14.15
CA THR A 67 -1.83 -7.78 13.32
C THR A 67 -2.30 -9.18 13.77
N PRO A 68 -3.58 -9.56 13.57
CA PRO A 68 -4.04 -10.94 13.76
C PRO A 68 -3.42 -11.92 12.74
N LYS A 69 -2.89 -11.42 11.62
CA LYS A 69 -2.16 -12.23 10.64
C LYS A 69 -0.73 -12.47 11.15
N LEU A 70 -0.54 -13.45 12.03
CA LEU A 70 0.71 -13.68 12.77
C LEU A 70 1.99 -13.65 11.91
N ALA A 71 1.96 -14.19 10.69
CA ALA A 71 3.10 -14.19 9.78
C ALA A 71 3.56 -12.78 9.34
N TRP A 72 2.71 -11.76 9.48
CA TRP A 72 2.98 -10.37 9.11
C TRP A 72 3.34 -9.48 10.30
N GLN A 73 3.37 -10.01 11.53
CA GLN A 73 3.77 -9.23 12.69
C GLN A 73 5.24 -8.82 12.61
N ASN A 74 5.51 -7.55 12.88
CA ASN A 74 6.83 -6.92 12.79
C ASN A 74 7.51 -7.08 11.42
N PHE A 75 6.73 -7.19 10.34
CA PHE A 75 7.25 -7.28 8.99
C PHE A 75 7.69 -5.90 8.45
N ASP A 76 8.96 -5.78 8.04
CA ASP A 76 9.52 -4.59 7.40
C ASP A 76 9.06 -4.48 5.93
N PHE A 77 7.90 -3.87 5.72
CA PHE A 77 7.30 -3.78 4.39
C PHE A 77 8.05 -2.80 3.50
N ILE A 78 8.24 -1.57 3.97
CA ILE A 78 8.93 -0.53 3.18
C ILE A 78 10.36 -0.97 2.88
N GLY A 79 11.10 -1.50 3.86
CA GLY A 79 12.48 -1.92 3.66
C GLY A 79 12.58 -3.06 2.64
N THR A 80 11.63 -3.99 2.64
CA THR A 80 11.54 -5.04 1.61
C THR A 80 11.35 -4.43 0.21
N MET A 81 10.40 -3.52 0.04
CA MET A 81 10.15 -2.89 -1.26
C MET A 81 11.31 -1.98 -1.73
N LYS A 82 11.94 -1.23 -0.81
CA LYS A 82 13.07 -0.34 -1.14
C LYS A 82 14.32 -1.06 -1.62
N LYS A 83 14.51 -2.33 -1.25
CA LYS A 83 15.61 -3.16 -1.76
C LYS A 83 15.49 -3.42 -3.26
N GLU A 84 14.25 -3.54 -3.75
CA GLU A 84 13.95 -3.89 -5.13
C GLU A 84 13.67 -2.64 -6.00
N PHE A 85 13.08 -1.60 -5.40
CA PHE A 85 12.58 -0.42 -6.11
C PHE A 85 13.25 0.87 -5.59
N PRO A 86 14.26 1.41 -6.28
CA PRO A 86 14.95 2.65 -5.90
C PRO A 86 14.16 3.91 -6.32
N ILE A 87 12.86 3.94 -5.97
CA ILE A 87 11.92 5.02 -6.30
C ILE A 87 11.14 5.47 -5.05
N PRO A 88 10.45 6.62 -5.06
CA PRO A 88 9.63 7.04 -3.93
C PRO A 88 8.57 6.01 -3.54
N ILE A 89 8.47 5.72 -2.24
CA ILE A 89 7.45 4.82 -1.69
C ILE A 89 6.66 5.56 -0.60
N SER A 90 5.33 5.60 -0.77
CA SER A 90 4.39 6.13 0.22
C SER A 90 3.76 5.00 1.02
N TRP A 91 3.52 5.23 2.30
CA TRP A 91 3.02 4.24 3.26
C TRP A 91 1.91 4.83 4.10
N THR A 92 0.78 4.14 4.15
CA THR A 92 -0.40 4.52 4.92
C THR A 92 -1.30 3.31 5.17
N THR A 93 -2.35 3.47 5.97
CA THR A 93 -3.35 2.41 6.17
C THR A 93 -4.22 2.27 4.93
N ASP A 94 -4.77 1.07 4.72
CA ASP A 94 -5.78 0.80 3.70
C ASP A 94 -6.96 1.79 3.76
N VAL A 95 -7.48 2.09 4.96
CA VAL A 95 -8.56 3.06 5.15
C VAL A 95 -8.15 4.50 4.84
N ASN A 96 -6.90 4.90 5.11
CA ASN A 96 -6.41 6.22 4.70
C ASN A 96 -6.23 6.31 3.18
N ALA A 97 -5.78 5.24 2.53
CA ALA A 97 -5.68 5.19 1.07
C ALA A 97 -7.05 5.31 0.42
N ALA A 98 -8.06 4.61 0.95
CA ALA A 98 -9.45 4.73 0.49
C ALA A 98 -10.02 6.14 0.73
N ALA A 99 -9.81 6.70 1.93
CA ALA A 99 -10.20 8.07 2.25
C ALA A 99 -9.57 9.10 1.28
N TYR A 100 -8.29 8.92 0.94
CA TYR A 100 -7.58 9.80 0.01
C TYR A 100 -8.16 9.69 -1.41
N GLY A 101 -8.49 8.49 -1.87
CA GLY A 101 -9.18 8.30 -3.17
C GLY A 101 -10.51 9.07 -3.23
N GLU A 102 -11.36 8.92 -2.21
CA GLU A 102 -12.62 9.65 -2.12
C GLU A 102 -12.42 11.17 -1.99
N TYR A 103 -11.38 11.60 -1.27
CA TYR A 103 -11.06 13.01 -1.08
C TYR A 103 -10.63 13.70 -2.39
N VAL A 104 -9.80 13.05 -3.20
CA VAL A 104 -9.23 13.68 -4.41
C VAL A 104 -10.16 13.52 -5.61
N PHE A 105 -10.82 12.36 -5.76
CA PHE A 105 -11.58 12.03 -6.97
C PHE A 105 -13.03 11.61 -6.73
N GLY A 106 -13.37 11.17 -5.51
CA GLY A 106 -14.70 10.67 -5.19
C GLY A 106 -15.61 11.70 -4.52
N SER A 107 -16.41 11.23 -3.56
CA SER A 107 -17.47 11.98 -2.89
C SER A 107 -16.95 13.13 -2.02
N GLY A 108 -15.67 13.10 -1.67
CA GLY A 108 -14.98 14.12 -0.89
C GLY A 108 -14.43 15.28 -1.71
N LYS A 109 -14.49 15.21 -3.04
CA LYS A 109 -13.85 16.19 -3.93
C LYS A 109 -14.38 17.60 -3.69
N GLY A 110 -13.48 18.54 -3.41
CA GLY A 110 -13.79 19.94 -3.16
C GLY A 110 -14.24 20.24 -1.72
N LEU A 111 -14.34 19.23 -0.85
CA LEU A 111 -14.57 19.43 0.58
C LEU A 111 -13.24 19.66 1.31
N SER A 112 -13.29 20.34 2.45
CA SER A 112 -12.11 20.60 3.29
C SER A 112 -11.85 19.52 4.33
N SER A 113 -12.80 18.61 4.54
CA SER A 113 -12.72 17.55 5.55
C SER A 113 -13.60 16.37 5.15
N VAL A 114 -13.06 15.17 5.27
CA VAL A 114 -13.78 13.91 5.04
C VAL A 114 -13.47 12.93 6.16
N VAL A 115 -14.42 12.05 6.44
CA VAL A 115 -14.19 10.90 7.32
C VAL A 115 -14.65 9.66 6.58
N TYR A 116 -13.78 8.65 6.51
CA TYR A 116 -14.03 7.40 5.81
C TYR A 116 -14.12 6.26 6.83
N TYR A 117 -15.20 5.49 6.75
CA TYR A 117 -15.38 4.28 7.52
C TYR A 117 -15.58 3.11 6.56
N THR A 118 -14.76 2.08 6.71
CA THR A 118 -15.04 0.77 6.12
C THR A 118 -15.77 -0.07 7.15
N ILE A 119 -16.88 -0.70 6.75
CA ILE A 119 -17.61 -1.67 7.57
C ILE A 119 -17.58 -2.97 6.79
N GLY A 120 -16.69 -3.86 7.21
CA GLY A 120 -16.36 -5.11 6.53
C GLY A 120 -15.72 -6.10 7.50
N THR A 121 -14.96 -7.04 6.95
CA THR A 121 -14.41 -8.21 7.66
C THR A 121 -13.19 -7.88 8.52
#